data_AF-A0A015JVB3-F1
#
_entry.id   AF-A0A015JVB3-F1
#
_cell.length_a   1.000
_cell.length_b   1.000
_cell.length_c   1.000
_cell.angle_alpha   90.00
_cell.angle_beta   90.00
_cell.angle_gamma   90.00
#
_symmetry.space_group_name_H-M   'P 1'
#
loop_
_entity.id
_entity.type
_entity.pdbx_description
1 polymer ?
#
loop_
_entity_poly.entity_id
_entity_poly.type
_entity_poly.pdbx_seq_one_letter_code
_entity_poly.pdbx_strand_id
1 'polypeptide(L)' 'MIQGNMQSRGHYSATCSYCRQYWRQGRSQVLSAHLANHCKKCPDDVSLYFAKIVRKNLAKEEEESADEDESDYPNKRV' A
#
# COMPACT_ATOMS: atom_id res chain seq x y z
N MET A 1 -0.74 -0.66 14.29
CA MET A 1 -1.30 -1.16 13.02
C MET A 1 -1.87 -2.53 13.27
N ILE A 2 -3.10 -2.79 12.83
CA ILE A 2 -3.60 -4.16 12.75
C ILE A 2 -3.65 -4.47 11.25
N GLN A 3 -2.67 -5.23 10.76
CA GLN A 3 -2.76 -5.85 9.44
C GLN A 3 -3.89 -6.88 9.53
N GLY A 4 -4.91 -6.71 8.71
CA GLY A 4 -6.03 -7.64 8.61
C GLY A 4 -5.68 -8.82 7.71
N ASN A 5 -6.65 -9.71 7.52
CA ASN A 5 -6.47 -10.92 6.70
C ASN A 5 -6.08 -10.56 5.26
N MET A 6 -5.17 -11.36 4.70
CA MET A 6 -4.80 -11.35 3.29
C MET A 6 -6.04 -11.71 2.45
N GLN A 7 -6.49 -10.78 1.61
CA GLN A 7 -7.67 -10.98 0.76
C GLN A 7 -7.30 -11.56 -0.61
N SER A 8 -6.10 -11.29 -1.12
CA SER A 8 -5.51 -11.90 -2.32
C SER A 8 -3.98 -11.74 -2.33
N ARG A 9 -3.27 -12.33 -3.32
CA ARG A 9 -1.81 -12.12 -3.49
C ARG A 9 -1.49 -10.62 -3.46
N GLY A 10 -0.77 -10.16 -2.43
CA GLY A 10 -0.36 -8.76 -2.26
C GLY A 10 -1.42 -7.78 -1.73
N HIS A 11 -2.67 -8.20 -1.50
CA HIS A 11 -3.71 -7.33 -0.96
C HIS A 11 -4.11 -7.77 0.44
N TYR A 12 -3.90 -6.88 1.41
CA TYR A 12 -4.28 -7.08 2.78
C TYR A 12 -5.42 -6.14 3.13
N SER A 13 -6.39 -6.64 3.89
CA SER A 13 -7.29 -5.72 4.59
C SER A 13 -6.49 -5.01 5.68
N ALA A 14 -6.82 -3.75 5.94
CA ALA A 14 -6.12 -2.95 6.94
C ALA A 14 -7.13 -2.17 7.77
N THR A 15 -6.86 -2.06 9.06
CA THR A 15 -7.61 -1.16 9.94
C THR A 15 -6.65 -0.27 10.71
N CYS A 16 -6.88 1.03 10.67
CA CYS A 16 -6.14 1.96 11.49
C CYS A 16 -6.56 1.81 12.95
N SER A 17 -5.62 1.45 13.82
CA SER A 17 -5.88 1.25 15.24
C SER A 17 -6.30 2.55 15.95
N TYR A 18 -5.95 3.72 15.40
CA TYR A 18 -6.19 5.02 16.00
C TYR A 18 -7.55 5.63 15.60
N CYS A 19 -7.84 5.67 14.29
CA CYS A 19 -9.07 6.26 13.77
C CYS A 19 -10.15 5.24 13.42
N ARG A 20 -9.85 3.93 13.53
CA ARG A 20 -10.73 2.81 13.16
C ARG A 20 -11.17 2.81 11.69
N GLN A 21 -10.53 3.60 10.84
CA GLN A 21 -10.78 3.55 9.40
C GLN A 21 -10.34 2.21 8.84
N TYR A 22 -11.21 1.61 8.03
CA TYR A 22 -11.03 0.30 7.43
C TYR A 22 -10.76 0.44 5.93
N TRP A 23 -9.84 -0.37 5.42
CA TRP A 23 -9.58 -0.54 4.00
C TRP A 23 -9.73 -2.01 3.64
N ARG A 24 -10.63 -2.29 2.69
CA ARG A 24 -10.93 -3.64 2.21
C ARG A 24 -9.78 -4.21 1.37
N GLN A 25 -9.13 -3.36 0.58
CA GLN A 25 -8.02 -3.72 -0.31
C GLN A 25 -6.88 -2.71 -0.14
N GLY A 26 -6.32 -2.65 1.07
CA GLY A 26 -5.29 -1.68 1.41
C GLY A 26 -3.91 -2.18 0.98
N ARG A 27 -3.29 -1.55 -0.02
CA ARG A 27 -1.83 -1.66 -0.17
C ARG A 27 -1.17 -1.06 1.08
N SER A 28 -0.08 -1.69 1.55
CA SER A 28 0.69 -1.27 2.73
C SER A 28 1.09 0.22 2.69
N GLN A 29 1.34 0.74 1.48
CA GLN A 29 1.65 2.14 1.21
C GLN A 29 0.50 3.08 1.59
N VAL A 30 -0.75 2.73 1.27
CA VAL A 30 -1.94 3.55 1.56
C VAL A 30 -2.13 3.71 3.06
N LEU A 31 -1.95 2.62 3.82
CA LEU A 31 -2.04 2.67 5.28
C LEU A 31 -0.90 3.52 5.88
N SER A 32 0.32 3.37 5.35
CA SER A 32 1.47 4.15 5.79
C SER A 32 1.29 5.66 5.52
N ALA A 33 0.78 6.02 4.34
CA ALA A 33 0.45 7.40 3.99
C ALA A 33 -0.68 7.96 4.87
N HIS A 34 -1.68 7.14 5.19
CA HIS A 34 -2.72 7.53 6.12
C HIS A 34 -2.15 7.86 7.51
N LEU A 35 -1.30 6.99 8.06
CA LEU A 35 -0.69 7.21 9.37
C LEU A 35 0.23 8.44 9.40
N ALA A 36 0.92 8.73 8.30
CA ALA A 36 1.84 9.85 8.17
C ALA A 36 1.16 11.22 7.99
N ASN A 37 0.03 11.28 7.27
CA ASN A 37 -0.52 12.58 6.82
C ASN A 37 -2.00 12.78 7.15
N HIS A 38 -2.79 11.72 7.30
CA HIS A 38 -4.25 11.81 7.33
C HIS A 38 -4.87 11.41 8.67
N CYS A 39 -4.14 10.70 9.53
CA CYS A 39 -4.67 10.18 10.77
C CYS A 39 -4.60 11.20 11.92
N LYS A 40 -5.67 11.97 12.11
CA LYS A 40 -5.78 12.97 13.20
C LYS A 40 -5.71 12.40 14.62
N LYS A 41 -5.95 11.10 14.79
CA LYS A 41 -5.90 10.40 16.09
C LYS A 41 -4.57 9.68 16.33
N CYS A 42 -3.65 9.75 15.37
CA CYS A 42 -2.34 9.12 15.46
C CYS A 42 -1.40 10.01 16.28
N PRO A 43 -0.58 9.46 17.19
CA PRO A 43 0.47 10.22 17.88
C PRO A 43 1.51 10.74 16.88
N ASP A 44 2.08 11.92 17.17
CA ASP A 44 3.09 12.55 16.31
C ASP A 44 4.32 11.67 16.06
N ASP A 45 4.81 10.95 17.08
CA ASP A 45 5.95 10.03 16.93
C ASP A 45 5.70 8.94 15.88
N VAL A 46 4.48 8.41 15.88
CA VAL A 46 4.05 7.36 14.95
C VAL A 46 3.89 7.94 13.55
N SER A 47 3.27 9.12 13.46
CA SER A 47 3.12 9.85 12.20
C SER A 47 4.48 10.16 11.55
N LEU A 48 5.44 10.68 12.31
CA LEU A 48 6.80 10.98 11.86
C LEU A 48 7.56 9.73 11.39
N TYR A 49 7.40 8.61 12.10
CA TYR A 49 7.99 7.33 11.70
C TYR A 49 7.47 6.88 10.34
N PHE A 50 6.14 6.91 10.13
CA PHE A 50 5.56 6.54 8.83
C PHE A 50 5.85 7.54 7.73
N ALA A 51 5.95 8.84 8.04
CA ALA A 51 6.34 9.85 7.07
C ALA A 51 7.73 9.56 6.48
N LYS A 52 8.69 9.10 7.31
CA LYS A 52 10.02 8.68 6.84
C LYS A 52 9.95 7.45 5.93
N ILE A 53 9.10 6.47 6.26
CA ILE A 53 8.91 5.25 5.46
C ILE A 53 8.27 5.58 4.11
N VAL A 54 7.20 6.37 4.10
CA VAL A 54 6.50 6.78 2.88
C VAL A 54 7.43 7.53 1.94
N ARG A 55 8.23 8.46 2.46
CA ARG A 55 9.25 9.17 1.67
C ARG A 55 10.29 8.22 1.07
N LYS A 56 10.72 7.19 1.80
CA LYS A 56 11.69 6.20 1.31
C LYS A 56 11.12 5.25 0.25
N ASN A 57 9.84 4.89 0.36
CA ASN A 57 9.19 4.01 -0.62
C ASN A 57 8.88 4.72 -1.93
N LEU A 58 8.53 6.02 -1.89
CA LEU A 58 8.35 6.83 -3.10
C LEU A 58 9.61 6.85 -3.98
N ALA A 59 10.79 6.83 -3.37
CA ALA A 59 12.08 6.80 -4.07
C ALA A 59 12.45 5.41 -4.65
N LYS A 60 11.66 4.36 -4.39
CA LYS A 60 11.92 2.99 -4.87
C LYS A 60 10.95 2.51 -5.94
N GLU A 61 9.78 3.14 -6.06
CA GLU A 61 8.75 2.76 -7.04
C GLU A 61 9.11 3.12 -8.49
N GLU A 62 10.16 3.93 -8.72
CA GLU A 62 10.62 4.30 -10.07
C GLU A 62 11.44 3.19 -10.76
N GLU A 63 11.99 2.20 -10.04
CA GLU A 63 12.80 1.13 -10.64
C GLU A 63 12.03 -0.18 -10.91
N GLU A 64 10.80 -0.34 -10.41
CA GLU A 64 10.00 -1.58 -10.53
C GLU A 64 8.76 -1.38 -11.43
N SER A 65 8.87 -0.55 -12.47
CA SER A 65 7.81 -0.33 -13.49
C SER A 65 8.28 -0.61 -14.92
N ALA A 66 9.43 -1.25 -15.10
CA ALA A 66 9.83 -1.86 -16.36
C ALA A 66 9.77 -3.39 -16.20
N ASP A 67 9.21 -4.07 -17.19
CA ASP A 67 8.97 -5.52 -17.32
C ASP A 67 7.65 -6.05 -16.73
N GLU A 68 6.57 -5.91 -17.52
CA GLU A 68 5.72 -7.03 -18.01
C GLU A 68 4.99 -6.56 -19.31
N ASP A 69 5.71 -6.50 -20.45
CA ASP A 69 5.07 -6.56 -21.78
C ASP A 69 5.08 -8.03 -22.24
N GLU A 70 4.14 -8.82 -21.72
CA GLU A 70 3.80 -10.10 -22.34
C GLU A 70 2.60 -9.84 -23.25
N SER A 71 2.89 -9.39 -24.47
CA SER A 71 1.87 -9.25 -25.51
C SER A 71 1.29 -10.63 -25.87
N ASP A 72 0.07 -10.87 -25.41
CA ASP A 72 -0.84 -11.91 -25.89
C ASP A 72 -1.03 -11.73 -27.41
N TYR A 73 -0.23 -12.44 -28.21
CA TYR A 73 -0.53 -12.66 -29.62
C TYR A 73 -1.46 -13.87 -29.71
N PRO A 74 -2.75 -13.68 -30.08
CA PRO A 74 -3.66 -14.78 -30.22
C PRO A 74 -3.27 -15.64 -31.43
N ASN A 75 -2.84 -16.86 -31.16
CA ASN A 75 -2.69 -17.90 -32.18
C ASN A 75 -4.07 -18.31 -32.70
N LYS A 76 -4.55 -17.64 -33.75
CA LYS A 76 -5.72 -18.09 -34.53
C LYS A 76 -5.26 -19.17 -35.49
N ARG A 77 -5.44 -20.42 -35.08
CA ARG A 77 -5.67 -21.55 -35.99
C ARG A 77 -6.98 -21.33 -36.76
N VAL A 78 -6.90 -21.14 -38.07
CA VAL A 78 -7.88 -21.64 -39.07
C VAL A 78 -7.11 -21.93 -40.36
#